data_AF-E1VA44-F1
#
_entry.id   AF-E1VA44-F1
#
_cell.length_a   1.000
_cell.length_b   1.000
_cell.length_c   1.000
_cell.angle_alpha   90.00
_cell.angle_beta   90.00
_cell.angle_gamma   90.00
#
_symmetry.space_group_name_H-M   'P 1'
#
loop_
_entity.id
_entity.type
_entity.pdbx_description
1 polymer ?
#
loop_
_entity_poly.entity_id
_entity_poly.type
_entity_poly.pdbx_seq_one_letter_code
_entity_poly.pdbx_strand_id
1 'polypeptide(L)'
;MVGSLPLPVLAPSGEHDTEHHASRQQFAQCVMACVWQVSQRLQVPLVSAQDLAHAAATMDALDDWLIRYAEACLPAEAWPRIAERLAGFGEQAMPRRFVHRDRRVPALVMQLRDAAFSAAVDDELQCLIEACRYDAAFYNAVMGNLQQGGQLVRLAEAAIQREGQHG
;
A
#
# COMPACT_ATOMS: atom_id res chain seq x y z
N MET A 1 20.22 5.86 -3.62
CA MET A 1 19.28 4.73 -3.46
C MET A 1 18.64 4.90 -2.09
N VAL A 2 17.42 5.44 -2.05
CA VAL A 2 16.65 5.53 -0.81
C VAL A 2 16.01 4.16 -0.65
N GLY A 3 16.48 3.36 0.31
CA GLY A 3 15.91 2.04 0.54
C GLY A 3 14.48 2.16 1.06
N SER A 4 13.54 1.41 0.48
CA SER A 4 12.17 1.33 1.00
C SER A 4 12.19 1.01 2.49
N LEU A 5 11.57 1.87 3.30
CA LEU A 5 11.45 1.63 4.74
C LEU A 5 10.51 0.45 4.95
N PRO A 6 10.96 -0.63 5.62
CA PRO A 6 10.11 -1.79 5.84
C PRO A 6 8.90 -1.40 6.71
N LEU A 7 7.71 -1.86 6.33
CA LEU A 7 6.50 -1.64 7.14
C LEU A 7 6.66 -2.37 8.49
N PRO A 8 6.35 -1.72 9.62
CA PRO A 8 6.48 -2.34 10.93
C PRO A 8 5.48 -3.50 11.08
N VAL A 9 5.86 -4.57 11.77
CA VAL A 9 4.93 -5.67 12.10
C VAL A 9 4.02 -5.22 13.25
N LEU A 10 2.71 -5.12 12.98
CA LEU A 10 1.72 -4.72 14.00
C LEU A 10 1.13 -5.97 14.67
N ALA A 11 1.44 -6.19 15.95
CA ALA A 11 0.91 -7.31 16.73
C ALA A 11 -0.55 -7.06 17.21
N PRO A 12 -1.41 -8.09 17.31
CA PRO A 12 -2.74 -7.96 17.86
C PRO A 12 -2.70 -7.70 19.38
N SER A 13 -3.64 -6.87 19.81
CA SER A 13 -3.74 -6.19 21.10
C SER A 13 -3.42 -7.01 22.36
N GLY A 14 -2.49 -6.48 23.16
CA GLY A 14 -2.20 -6.93 24.52
C GLY A 14 -1.17 -6.01 25.16
N GLU A 15 -1.65 -4.95 25.82
CA GLU A 15 -0.94 -4.04 26.74
C GLU A 15 0.23 -3.22 26.10
N HIS A 16 0.13 -1.87 26.17
CA HIS A 16 1.11 -0.79 25.82
C HIS A 16 0.57 0.25 24.80
N ASP A 17 -0.33 1.15 25.22
CA ASP A 17 -0.98 2.16 24.35
C ASP A 17 -0.02 3.13 23.64
N THR A 18 1.13 3.47 24.23
CA THR A 18 2.12 4.38 23.63
C THR A 18 2.94 3.72 22.51
N GLU A 19 3.36 2.48 22.71
CA GLU A 19 4.07 1.71 21.69
C GLU A 19 3.17 1.43 20.49
N HIS A 20 1.89 1.11 20.74
CA HIS A 20 0.90 0.94 19.68
C HIS A 20 0.65 2.23 18.89
N HIS A 21 0.66 3.40 19.54
CA HIS A 21 0.48 4.67 18.83
C HIS A 21 1.66 4.98 17.90
N ALA A 22 2.89 4.78 18.38
CA ALA A 22 4.11 4.97 17.60
C ALA A 22 4.15 4.03 16.39
N SER A 23 3.82 2.74 16.56
CA SER A 23 3.80 1.79 15.45
C SER A 23 2.73 2.12 14.39
N ARG A 24 1.57 2.65 14.80
CA ARG A 24 0.51 3.11 13.87
C ARG A 24 0.93 4.34 13.08
N GLN A 25 1.59 5.31 13.72
CA GLN A 25 2.13 6.49 13.04
C GLN A 25 3.25 6.10 12.06
N GLN A 26 4.15 5.21 12.47
CA GLN A 26 5.21 4.71 11.61
C GLN A 26 4.64 3.95 10.41
N PHE A 27 3.63 3.10 10.63
CA PHE A 27 2.91 2.43 9.54
C PHE A 27 2.33 3.44 8.54
N ALA A 28 1.56 4.42 9.02
CA ALA A 28 0.96 5.43 8.16
C ALA A 28 2.02 6.27 7.45
N GLN A 29 3.13 6.60 8.11
CA GLN A 29 4.26 7.32 7.50
C GLN A 29 4.88 6.54 6.34
N CYS A 30 5.13 5.24 6.52
CA CYS A 30 5.63 4.38 5.45
C CYS A 30 4.65 4.33 4.27
N VAL A 31 3.35 4.19 4.52
CA VAL A 31 2.34 4.20 3.46
C VAL A 31 2.30 5.55 2.72
N MET A 32 2.36 6.68 3.43
CA MET A 32 2.37 8.00 2.81
C MET A 32 3.61 8.21 1.93
N ALA A 33 4.79 7.82 2.40
CA ALA A 33 6.02 7.90 1.61
C ALA A 33 5.91 7.04 0.34
N CYS A 34 5.35 5.84 0.48
CA CYS A 34 5.13 4.91 -0.61
C CYS A 34 4.19 5.46 -1.68
N VAL A 35 3.00 5.95 -1.28
CA VAL A 35 2.01 6.53 -2.21
C VAL A 35 2.57 7.78 -2.88
N TRP A 36 3.34 8.60 -2.14
CA TRP A 36 4.03 9.75 -2.72
C TRP A 36 5.06 9.35 -3.78
N GLN A 37 5.95 8.41 -3.48
CA GLN A 37 6.96 7.93 -4.43
C GLN A 37 6.30 7.34 -5.69
N VAL A 38 5.26 6.52 -5.51
CA VAL A 38 4.47 5.96 -6.59
C VAL A 38 3.81 7.07 -7.44
N SER A 39 3.27 8.11 -6.81
CA SER A 39 2.67 9.23 -7.54
C SER A 39 3.70 9.97 -8.40
N GLN A 40 4.93 10.13 -7.88
CA GLN A 40 6.04 10.73 -8.65
C GLN A 40 6.42 9.85 -9.85
N ARG A 41 6.56 8.53 -9.66
CA ARG A 41 6.88 7.57 -10.73
C ARG A 41 5.82 7.56 -11.83
N LEU A 42 4.55 7.60 -11.43
CA LEU A 42 3.41 7.63 -12.36
C LEU A 42 3.14 9.02 -12.95
N GLN A 43 3.89 10.05 -12.53
CA GLN A 43 3.66 11.44 -12.91
C GLN A 43 2.21 11.90 -12.62
N VAL A 44 1.60 11.36 -11.57
CA VAL A 44 0.27 11.76 -11.09
C VAL A 44 0.46 12.83 -10.03
N PRO A 45 0.04 14.08 -10.28
CA PRO A 45 0.31 15.19 -9.38
C PRO A 45 -0.54 15.07 -8.11
N LEU A 46 0.12 14.83 -6.98
CA LEU A 46 -0.42 15.10 -5.65
C LEU A 46 0.09 16.48 -5.22
N VAL A 47 -0.76 17.49 -5.33
CA VAL A 47 -0.34 18.91 -5.24
C VAL A 47 -0.19 19.35 -3.79
N SER A 48 -0.83 18.65 -2.85
CA SER A 48 -0.82 18.99 -1.44
C SER A 48 -0.71 17.76 -0.54
N ALA A 49 -0.34 18.00 0.72
CA ALA A 49 -0.40 16.97 1.76
C ALA A 49 -1.83 16.45 2.00
N GLN A 50 -2.85 17.28 1.74
CA GLN A 50 -4.25 16.88 1.83
C GLN A 50 -4.60 15.85 0.75
N ASP A 51 -4.11 16.05 -0.47
CA ASP A 51 -4.31 15.11 -1.59
C ASP A 51 -3.64 13.77 -1.29
N LEU A 52 -2.40 13.79 -0.77
CA LEU A 52 -1.69 12.59 -0.37
C LEU A 52 -2.40 11.87 0.79
N ALA A 53 -2.86 12.62 1.80
CA ALA A 53 -3.62 12.05 2.92
C ALA A 53 -4.92 11.39 2.45
N HIS A 54 -5.62 12.01 1.49
CA HIS A 54 -6.83 11.44 0.88
C HIS A 54 -6.53 10.19 0.04
N ALA A 55 -5.47 10.25 -0.77
CA ALA A 55 -5.02 9.18 -1.64
C ALA A 55 -4.62 7.89 -0.89
N ALA A 56 -4.23 8.00 0.38
CA ALA A 56 -3.86 6.87 1.24
C ALA A 56 -4.90 6.58 2.34
N ALA A 57 -6.03 7.29 2.39
CA ALA A 57 -6.95 7.28 3.53
C ALA A 57 -7.64 5.92 3.75
N THR A 58 -7.83 5.14 2.68
CA THR A 58 -8.57 3.87 2.73
C THR A 58 -7.80 2.76 2.02
N MET A 59 -8.11 1.50 2.39
CA MET A 59 -7.57 0.34 1.72
C MET A 59 -7.96 0.30 0.23
N ASP A 60 -9.17 0.75 -0.11
CA ASP A 60 -9.63 0.81 -1.50
C ASP A 60 -8.80 1.82 -2.31
N ALA A 61 -8.47 2.99 -1.73
CA ALA A 61 -7.60 3.96 -2.39
C ALA A 61 -6.19 3.39 -2.59
N LEU A 62 -5.68 2.63 -1.62
CA LEU A 62 -4.41 1.93 -1.75
C LEU A 62 -4.45 0.83 -2.83
N ASP A 63 -5.56 0.11 -2.95
CA ASP A 63 -5.79 -0.88 -4.01
C ASP A 63 -5.71 -0.25 -5.40
N ASP A 64 -6.33 0.92 -5.57
CA ASP A 64 -6.25 1.67 -6.82
C ASP A 64 -4.82 2.08 -7.17
N TRP A 65 -4.03 2.54 -6.18
CA TRP A 65 -2.61 2.85 -6.39
C TRP A 65 -1.79 1.62 -6.73
N LEU A 66 -2.01 0.51 -6.04
CA LEU A 66 -1.34 -0.75 -6.33
C LEU A 66 -1.58 -1.21 -7.77
N ILE A 67 -2.84 -1.19 -8.20
CA ILE A 67 -3.21 -1.62 -9.55
C ILE A 67 -2.61 -0.69 -10.60
N ARG A 68 -2.78 0.63 -10.46
CA ARG A 68 -2.22 1.62 -11.40
C ARG A 68 -0.70 1.50 -11.51
N TYR A 69 -0.02 1.31 -10.38
CA TYR A 69 1.42 1.18 -10.39
C TYR A 69 1.87 -0.11 -11.06
N ALA A 70 1.23 -1.23 -10.72
CA ALA A 70 1.46 -2.50 -11.38
C ALA A 70 1.24 -2.42 -12.90
N GLU A 71 0.18 -1.72 -13.36
CA GLU A 71 -0.11 -1.52 -14.79
C GLU A 71 1.02 -0.78 -15.51
N ALA A 72 1.69 0.14 -14.82
CA ALA A 72 2.79 0.90 -15.39
C ALA A 72 4.14 0.17 -15.36
N CYS A 73 4.42 -0.65 -14.35
CA CYS A 73 5.74 -1.25 -14.15
C CYS A 73 5.85 -2.73 -14.55
N LEU A 74 4.74 -3.47 -14.58
CA LEU A 74 4.79 -4.89 -14.95
C LEU A 74 4.84 -5.08 -16.46
N PRO A 75 5.57 -6.12 -16.93
CA PRO A 75 5.59 -6.48 -18.34
C PRO A 75 4.20 -6.94 -18.80
N ALA A 76 3.87 -6.71 -20.08
CA ALA A 76 2.55 -7.02 -20.64
C ALA A 76 2.16 -8.50 -20.45
N GLU A 77 3.15 -9.40 -20.45
CA GLU A 77 3.00 -10.84 -20.26
C GLU A 77 2.54 -11.22 -18.84
N ALA A 78 2.63 -10.32 -17.86
CA ALA A 78 2.13 -10.55 -16.50
C ALA A 78 0.60 -10.57 -16.46
N TRP A 79 -0.06 -9.70 -17.23
CA TRP A 79 -1.50 -9.46 -17.16
C TRP A 79 -2.37 -10.65 -17.56
N PRO A 80 -2.05 -11.41 -18.64
CA PRO A 80 -2.75 -12.65 -18.94
C PRO A 80 -2.72 -13.65 -17.78
N ARG A 81 -1.57 -13.80 -17.11
CA ARG A 81 -1.43 -14.72 -15.95
C ARG A 81 -2.23 -14.24 -14.74
N ILE A 82 -2.26 -12.93 -14.50
CA ILE A 82 -3.09 -12.33 -13.44
C ILE A 82 -4.59 -12.59 -13.74
N ALA A 83 -5.02 -12.43 -15.00
CA ALA A 83 -6.38 -12.70 -15.43
C ALA A 83 -6.76 -14.19 -15.28
N GLU A 84 -5.86 -15.11 -15.63
CA GLU A 84 -6.03 -16.56 -15.41
C GLU A 84 -6.21 -16.89 -13.92
N ARG A 85 -5.39 -16.31 -13.03
CA ARG A 85 -5.56 -16.46 -11.58
C ARG A 85 -6.90 -15.91 -11.09
N LEU A 86 -7.30 -14.74 -11.58
CA LEU A 86 -8.57 -14.11 -11.24
C LEU A 86 -9.78 -14.99 -11.62
N ALA A 87 -9.73 -15.63 -12.79
CA ALA A 87 -10.75 -16.57 -13.25
C ALA A 87 -10.81 -17.84 -12.38
N GLY A 88 -9.67 -18.31 -11.88
CA GLY A 88 -9.56 -19.47 -11.00
C GLY A 88 -10.11 -19.30 -9.58
N PHE A 89 -10.38 -18.07 -9.13
CA PHE A 89 -10.97 -17.82 -7.80
C PHE A 89 -12.42 -18.35 -7.64
N GLY A 90 -13.02 -18.91 -8.69
CA GLY A 90 -14.34 -19.53 -8.66
C GLY A 90 -14.42 -20.92 -8.00
N GLU A 91 -13.29 -21.60 -7.77
CA GLU A 91 -13.25 -22.92 -7.07
C GLU A 91 -12.32 -22.93 -5.86
N GLN A 92 -11.37 -22.00 -5.79
CA GLN A 92 -10.48 -21.80 -4.65
C GLN A 92 -10.94 -20.57 -3.86
N ALA A 93 -11.42 -20.77 -2.64
CA ALA A 93 -11.88 -19.70 -1.78
C ALA A 93 -10.82 -18.60 -1.62
N MET A 94 -11.17 -17.37 -2.01
CA MET A 94 -10.33 -16.20 -1.83
C MET A 94 -9.91 -16.06 -0.35
N PRO A 95 -8.64 -15.73 -0.04
CA PRO A 95 -8.23 -15.54 1.35
C PRO A 95 -9.11 -14.48 2.03
N ARG A 96 -9.55 -14.75 3.26
CA ARG A 96 -10.53 -13.92 3.99
C ARG A 96 -10.22 -12.42 3.98
N ARG A 97 -8.94 -12.05 4.07
CA ARG A 97 -8.47 -10.65 4.05
C ARG A 97 -8.73 -9.89 2.74
N PHE A 98 -9.10 -10.57 1.66
CA PHE A 98 -9.38 -9.97 0.35
C PHE A 98 -10.87 -10.04 -0.04
N VAL A 99 -11.75 -10.62 0.79
CA VAL A 99 -13.16 -10.89 0.45
C VAL A 99 -13.96 -9.63 0.06
N HIS A 100 -13.53 -8.46 0.51
CA HIS A 100 -14.17 -7.17 0.21
C HIS A 100 -13.30 -6.22 -0.60
N ARG A 101 -12.18 -6.70 -1.15
CA ARG A 101 -11.23 -5.88 -1.91
C ARG A 101 -11.40 -6.07 -3.41
N ASP A 102 -10.77 -5.22 -4.19
CA ASP A 102 -10.67 -5.44 -5.64
C ASP A 102 -10.05 -6.82 -5.91
N ARG A 103 -10.75 -7.67 -6.66
CA ARG A 103 -10.33 -9.06 -6.92
C ARG A 103 -9.03 -9.14 -7.72
N ARG A 104 -8.62 -8.07 -8.40
CA ARG A 104 -7.33 -7.98 -9.10
C ARG A 104 -6.16 -7.99 -8.11
N VAL A 105 -6.34 -7.43 -6.91
CA VAL A 105 -5.30 -7.34 -5.88
C VAL A 105 -4.82 -8.71 -5.39
N PRO A 106 -5.69 -9.64 -4.94
CA PRO A 106 -5.22 -10.97 -4.56
C PRO A 106 -4.59 -11.72 -5.74
N ALA A 107 -5.12 -11.59 -6.96
CA ALA A 107 -4.52 -12.22 -8.14
C ALA A 107 -3.11 -11.68 -8.42
N LEU A 108 -2.94 -10.36 -8.37
CA LEU A 108 -1.67 -9.65 -8.51
C LEU A 108 -0.67 -10.09 -7.43
N VAL A 109 -1.04 -10.01 -6.16
CA VAL A 109 -0.18 -10.40 -5.02
C VAL A 109 0.24 -11.86 -5.11
N MET A 110 -0.66 -12.75 -5.55
CA MET A 110 -0.32 -14.17 -5.74
C MET A 110 0.60 -14.38 -6.95
N GLN A 111 0.41 -13.65 -8.04
CA GLN A 111 1.26 -13.74 -9.23
C GLN A 111 2.68 -13.23 -8.95
N LEU A 112 2.82 -12.12 -8.22
CA LEU A 112 4.12 -11.50 -7.94
C LEU A 112 4.95 -12.28 -6.93
N ARG A 113 4.33 -13.17 -6.15
CA ARG A 113 5.03 -14.14 -5.29
C ARG A 113 5.59 -15.35 -6.03
N ASP A 114 5.19 -15.54 -7.29
CA ASP A 114 5.77 -16.57 -8.15
C ASP A 114 7.22 -16.19 -8.49
N ALA A 115 8.16 -17.13 -8.37
CA ALA A 115 9.58 -16.89 -8.60
C ALA A 115 9.87 -16.35 -10.01
N ALA A 116 8.97 -16.63 -10.97
CA ALA A 116 9.07 -16.09 -12.32
C ALA A 116 8.87 -14.56 -12.40
N PHE A 117 8.25 -13.94 -11.40
CA PHE A 117 7.94 -12.50 -11.38
C PHE A 117 8.57 -11.74 -10.22
N SER A 118 9.23 -12.42 -9.28
CA SER A 118 9.86 -11.77 -8.13
C SER A 118 10.93 -10.75 -8.54
N ALA A 119 11.59 -10.93 -9.69
CA ALA A 119 12.57 -9.99 -10.23
C ALA A 119 11.95 -8.72 -10.86
N ALA A 120 10.64 -8.74 -11.14
CA ALA A 120 9.91 -7.60 -11.69
C ALA A 120 9.28 -6.70 -10.61
N VAL A 121 9.42 -7.07 -9.34
CA VAL A 121 8.90 -6.30 -8.21
C VAL A 121 9.97 -5.32 -7.74
N ASP A 122 9.75 -4.04 -8.00
CA ASP A 122 10.57 -2.97 -7.43
C ASP A 122 10.18 -2.66 -5.97
N ASP A 123 10.95 -1.79 -5.34
CA ASP A 123 10.81 -1.43 -3.93
C ASP A 123 9.47 -0.74 -3.63
N GLU A 124 8.97 0.07 -4.56
CA GLU A 124 7.69 0.77 -4.45
C GLU A 124 6.50 -0.20 -4.57
N LEU A 125 6.53 -1.11 -5.55
CA LEU A 125 5.49 -2.14 -5.70
C LEU A 125 5.49 -3.10 -4.51
N GLN A 126 6.66 -3.50 -4.02
CA GLN A 126 6.78 -4.33 -2.83
C GLN A 126 6.19 -3.63 -1.60
N CYS A 127 6.45 -2.34 -1.43
CA CYS A 127 5.89 -1.56 -0.33
C CYS A 127 4.34 -1.53 -0.37
N LEU A 128 3.74 -1.30 -1.53
CA LEU A 128 2.28 -1.36 -1.72
C LEU A 128 1.72 -2.75 -1.39
N ILE A 129 2.38 -3.82 -1.86
CA ILE A 129 1.98 -5.21 -1.57
C ILE A 129 2.04 -5.52 -0.08
N GLU A 130 3.09 -5.05 0.62
CA GLU A 130 3.23 -5.26 2.05
C GLU A 130 2.14 -4.51 2.84
N ALA A 131 1.78 -3.29 2.43
CA ALA A 131 0.64 -2.57 3.01
C ALA A 131 -0.69 -3.30 2.77
N CYS A 132 -0.81 -4.00 1.64
CA CYS A 132 -1.97 -4.83 1.32
C CYS A 132 -2.06 -6.13 2.14
N ARG A 133 -1.06 -6.48 2.98
CA ARG A 133 -1.14 -7.66 3.86
C ARG A 133 -2.06 -7.45 5.05
N TYR A 134 -2.28 -6.20 5.42
CA TYR A 134 -3.18 -5.83 6.50
C TYR A 134 -4.64 -6.05 6.12
N ASP A 135 -5.47 -6.34 7.13
CA ASP A 135 -6.92 -6.39 6.94
C ASP A 135 -7.47 -4.98 6.65
N ALA A 136 -8.47 -4.88 5.79
CA ALA A 136 -9.04 -3.60 5.38
C ALA A 136 -9.67 -2.84 6.57
N ALA A 137 -10.33 -3.53 7.50
CA ALA A 137 -10.91 -2.88 8.68
C ALA A 137 -9.82 -2.34 9.60
N PHE A 138 -8.72 -3.10 9.77
CA PHE A 138 -7.57 -2.63 10.53
C PHE A 138 -6.93 -1.38 9.89
N TYR A 139 -6.61 -1.44 8.60
CA TYR A 139 -6.02 -0.33 7.86
C TYR A 139 -6.89 0.93 7.97
N ASN A 140 -8.18 0.80 7.67
CA ASN A 140 -9.13 1.91 7.68
C ASN A 140 -9.31 2.48 9.10
N ALA A 141 -9.26 1.64 10.14
CA ALA A 141 -9.29 2.11 11.53
C ALA A 141 -8.03 2.91 11.88
N VAL A 142 -6.84 2.46 11.48
CA VAL A 142 -5.59 3.20 11.72
C VAL A 142 -5.61 4.54 11.01
N MET A 143 -5.86 4.55 9.70
CA MET A 143 -5.87 5.79 8.91
C MET A 143 -6.99 6.74 9.37
N GLY A 144 -8.19 6.21 9.64
CA GLY A 144 -9.33 6.98 10.12
C GLY A 144 -9.08 7.65 11.48
N ASN A 145 -8.49 6.92 12.44
CA ASN A 145 -8.14 7.49 13.74
C ASN A 145 -7.10 8.61 13.61
N LEU A 146 -6.07 8.43 12.78
CA LEU A 146 -5.06 9.45 12.52
C LEU A 146 -5.65 10.66 11.80
N GLN A 147 -6.62 10.45 10.91
CA GLN A 147 -7.32 11.53 10.20
C GLN A 147 -8.18 12.36 11.16
N GLN A 148 -8.97 11.72 12.03
CA GLN A 148 -9.78 12.40 13.04
C GLN A 148 -8.94 13.21 14.02
N GLY A 149 -7.74 12.73 14.37
CA GLY A 149 -6.78 13.46 15.19
C GLY A 149 -5.96 14.53 14.45
N GLY A 150 -6.20 14.76 13.15
CA GLY A 150 -5.45 15.70 12.31
C GLY A 150 -3.97 15.30 12.08
N GLN A 151 -3.58 14.09 12.46
CA GLN A 151 -2.21 13.60 12.35
C GLN A 151 -1.89 13.12 10.94
N LEU A 152 -2.89 12.59 10.22
CA LEU A 152 -2.67 12.00 8.89
C LEU A 152 -2.10 13.01 7.89
N VAL A 153 -2.62 14.26 7.90
CA VAL A 153 -2.12 15.34 7.04
C VAL A 153 -0.68 15.74 7.42
N ARG A 154 -0.36 15.80 8.72
CA ARG A 154 1.01 16.09 9.18
C ARG A 154 2.01 15.01 8.75
N LEU A 155 1.59 13.75 8.73
CA LEU A 155 2.41 12.65 8.23
C LEU A 155 2.61 12.74 6.72
N ALA A 156 1.58 13.16 5.98
CA ALA A 156 1.69 13.42 4.54
C ALA A 156 2.64 14.60 4.25
N GLU A 157 2.58 15.70 5.02
CA GLU A 157 3.53 16.81 4.92
C GLU A 157 4.98 16.35 5.13
N ALA A 158 5.21 15.55 6.16
CA ALA A 158 6.53 15.01 6.47
C ALA A 158 7.06 14.07 5.36
N ALA A 159 6.18 13.30 4.72
CA ALA A 159 6.53 12.44 3.59
C ALA A 159 6.98 13.26 2.38
N ILE A 160 6.24 14.32 2.03
CA ILE A 160 6.58 15.23 0.93
C ILE A 160 7.92 15.94 1.21
N GLN A 161 8.11 16.43 2.44
CA GLN A 161 9.32 17.19 2.82
C GLN A 161 10.60 16.35 2.81
N ARG A 162 10.54 15.09 3.28
CA ARG A 162 11.71 14.20 3.30
C ARG A 162 12.25 13.91 1.90
N GLU A 163 11.36 13.70 0.94
CA GLU A 163 11.74 13.37 -0.44
C GLU A 163 12.22 14.62 -1.19
N GLY A 164 11.70 15.80 -0.87
CA GLY A 164 12.20 17.08 -1.40
C GLY A 164 13.63 17.45 -0.96
N GLN A 165 14.19 16.78 0.06
CA GLN A 165 15.56 17.01 0.55
C GLN A 165 16.58 16.03 -0.06
N HIS A 166 16.14 15.00 -0.78
CA HIS A 166 16.97 13.95 -1.36
C HIS A 166 16.89 13.85 -2.90
N GLY A 167 16.12 14.73 -3.54
CA GLY A 167 16.02 14.89 -4.99
C GLY A 167 17.07 15.82 -5.60
#